data_AF-A0A6C0HE73-F1
#
_entry.id   AF-A0A6C0HE73-F1
#
_cell.length_a   1.000
_cell.length_b   1.000
_cell.length_c   1.000
_cell.angle_alpha   90.00
_cell.angle_beta   90.00
_cell.angle_gamma   90.00
#
_symmetry.space_group_name_H-M   'P 1'
#
loop_
_entity.id
_entity.type
_entity.pdbx_description
1 polymer ?
#
loop_
_entity_poly.entity_id
_entity_poly.type
_entity_poly.pdbx_seq_one_letter_code
_entity_poly.pdbx_strand_id
1 'polypeptide(L)'
;MIILQTSGRFGNNVQQFINAIAIGERKNIPIVKYSFPQFSNNTVLIQYDPKRDINYSKISDTFYTISEPIEFKERQRIARKYLLPILKYYKQETRFEDYYTSALFVHIRSGDLFKNTDVHPGYTQPPLAYYKKIFSMENNRKILVFYEDDANPVVNALKKLYPSAEFYSVPLVVLITIFMNAQYIVNNVGTLIQSIVYFNRNVKKIYSTVEIIPDKTIIIDLPNYITTWKNTEEQRSMMLTYTLTDI
;
A
#
# COMPACT_ATOMS: atom_id res chain seq x y z
N MET A 1 -15.54 -20.88 12.69
CA MET A 1 -15.65 -19.41 12.51
C MET A 1 -14.31 -18.74 12.80
N ILE A 2 -13.88 -17.82 11.96
CA ILE A 2 -12.70 -16.97 12.17
C ILE A 2 -13.13 -15.65 12.79
N ILE A 3 -12.43 -15.18 13.83
CA ILE A 3 -12.59 -13.86 14.44
C ILE A 3 -11.32 -13.07 14.19
N LEU A 4 -11.42 -12.06 13.33
CA LEU A 4 -10.33 -11.18 12.97
C LEU A 4 -10.26 -10.00 13.94
N GLN A 5 -9.17 -9.98 14.72
CA GLN A 5 -8.83 -8.90 15.64
C GLN A 5 -8.14 -7.76 14.90
N THR A 6 -8.37 -6.54 15.36
CA THR A 6 -7.83 -5.35 14.71
C THR A 6 -6.41 -5.05 15.14
N SER A 7 -5.50 -4.85 14.19
CA SER A 7 -4.18 -4.30 14.47
C SER A 7 -3.68 -3.37 13.36
N GLY A 8 -3.34 -2.13 13.72
CA GLY A 8 -2.77 -1.14 12.81
C GLY A 8 -3.79 -0.39 11.94
N ARG A 9 -3.34 0.05 10.76
CA ARG A 9 -4.09 0.95 9.85
C ARG A 9 -4.64 0.20 8.63
N PHE A 10 -5.27 0.92 7.70
CA PHE A 10 -5.93 0.37 6.51
C PHE A 10 -5.12 -0.71 5.78
N GLY A 11 -3.85 -0.45 5.46
CA GLY A 11 -3.00 -1.41 4.76
C GLY A 11 -2.86 -2.74 5.52
N ASN A 12 -2.64 -2.68 6.83
CA ASN A 12 -2.55 -3.84 7.71
C ASN A 12 -3.90 -4.57 7.79
N ASN A 13 -5.00 -3.83 7.95
CA ASN A 13 -6.35 -4.40 8.02
C ASN A 13 -6.70 -5.19 6.75
N VAL A 14 -6.35 -4.67 5.56
CA VAL A 14 -6.55 -5.39 4.29
C VAL A 14 -5.74 -6.69 4.26
N GLN A 15 -4.45 -6.66 4.62
CA GLN A 15 -3.59 -7.84 4.65
C GLN A 15 -4.12 -8.91 5.60
N GLN A 16 -4.44 -8.51 6.83
CA GLN A 16 -4.99 -9.39 7.86
C GLN A 16 -6.31 -10.03 7.43
N PHE A 17 -7.17 -9.27 6.76
CA PHE A 17 -8.45 -9.76 6.27
C PHE A 17 -8.29 -10.74 5.10
N ILE A 18 -7.38 -10.46 4.17
CA ILE A 18 -7.03 -11.41 3.09
C ILE A 18 -6.50 -12.72 3.69
N ASN A 19 -5.60 -12.64 4.66
CA ASN A 19 -5.03 -13.81 5.34
C ASN A 19 -6.11 -14.62 6.08
N ALA A 20 -7.01 -13.95 6.81
CA ALA A 20 -8.13 -14.59 7.49
C ALA A 20 -9.05 -15.34 6.52
N ILE A 21 -9.36 -14.73 5.37
CA ILE A 21 -10.21 -15.38 4.35
C ILE A 21 -9.50 -16.58 3.73
N ALA A 22 -8.22 -16.47 3.39
CA ALA A 22 -7.45 -17.57 2.82
C ALA A 22 -7.38 -18.78 3.78
N ILE A 23 -7.18 -18.55 5.07
CA ILE A 23 -7.25 -19.61 6.09
C ILE A 23 -8.65 -20.24 6.10
N GLY A 24 -9.69 -19.41 6.01
CA GLY A 24 -11.07 -19.88 5.96
C GLY A 24 -11.35 -20.79 4.76
N GLU A 25 -10.90 -20.40 3.56
CA GLU A 25 -11.02 -21.24 2.36
C GLU A 25 -10.22 -22.55 2.50
N ARG A 26 -8.95 -22.49 2.96
CA ARG A 26 -8.10 -23.68 3.12
C ARG A 26 -8.63 -24.67 4.16
N LYS A 27 -9.19 -24.17 5.26
CA LYS A 27 -9.70 -24.98 6.38
C LYS A 27 -11.20 -25.27 6.29
N ASN A 28 -11.87 -24.87 5.21
CA ASN A 28 -13.32 -25.02 5.03
C ASN A 28 -14.14 -24.38 6.18
N ILE A 29 -13.72 -23.19 6.63
CA ILE A 29 -14.40 -22.39 7.68
C ILE A 29 -15.19 -21.26 7.00
N PRO A 30 -16.54 -21.27 7.01
CA PRO A 30 -17.35 -20.45 6.11
C PRO A 30 -17.56 -19.00 6.56
N ILE A 31 -17.13 -18.63 7.76
CA ILE A 31 -17.48 -17.33 8.37
C ILE A 31 -16.23 -16.64 8.90
N VAL A 32 -16.00 -15.40 8.47
CA VAL A 32 -15.06 -14.44 9.09
C VAL A 32 -15.86 -13.32 9.74
N LYS A 33 -15.67 -13.11 11.04
CA LYS A 33 -16.14 -11.93 11.77
C LYS A 33 -15.00 -10.92 11.92
N TYR A 34 -15.30 -9.63 11.78
CA TYR A 34 -14.33 -8.54 11.87
C TYR A 34 -14.99 -7.27 12.39
N SER A 35 -14.19 -6.30 12.82
CA SER A 35 -14.66 -4.98 13.23
C SER A 35 -13.70 -3.91 12.74
N PHE A 36 -13.80 -3.54 11.46
CA PHE A 36 -12.94 -2.54 10.86
C PHE A 36 -13.76 -1.34 10.41
N PRO A 37 -13.33 -0.10 10.74
CA PRO A 37 -14.11 1.08 10.38
C PRO A 37 -14.21 1.28 8.86
N GLN A 38 -13.27 0.75 8.07
CA GLN A 38 -13.21 0.94 6.62
C GLN A 38 -14.14 0.02 5.82
N PHE A 39 -14.60 -1.09 6.41
CA PHE A 39 -15.48 -2.06 5.76
C PHE A 39 -16.88 -2.01 6.37
N SER A 40 -17.93 -2.06 5.54
CA SER A 40 -19.30 -2.26 5.97
C SER A 40 -19.49 -3.67 6.49
N ASN A 41 -20.56 -3.92 7.23
CA ASN A 41 -20.85 -5.20 7.90
C ASN A 41 -19.81 -5.59 8.95
N ASN A 42 -20.06 -6.70 9.65
CA ASN A 42 -19.15 -7.27 10.66
C ASN A 42 -18.83 -8.75 10.39
N THR A 43 -19.32 -9.28 9.27
CA THR A 43 -19.23 -10.69 8.90
C THR A 43 -19.11 -10.81 7.38
N VAL A 44 -18.19 -11.66 6.92
CA VAL A 44 -18.09 -12.13 5.53
C VAL A 44 -18.36 -13.63 5.50
N LEU A 45 -19.22 -14.04 4.57
CA LEU A 45 -19.41 -15.45 4.23
C LEU A 45 -18.41 -15.83 3.15
N ILE A 46 -17.59 -16.84 3.45
CA ILE A 46 -16.58 -17.36 2.54
C ILE A 46 -17.19 -18.51 1.75
N GLN A 47 -16.84 -18.62 0.47
CA GLN A 47 -17.17 -19.80 -0.30
C GLN A 47 -16.43 -21.01 0.29
N TYR A 48 -17.15 -22.09 0.55
CA TYR A 48 -16.63 -23.34 1.09
C TYR A 48 -16.83 -24.48 0.08
N ASP A 49 -16.06 -25.56 0.22
CA ASP A 49 -16.22 -26.77 -0.60
C ASP A 49 -17.34 -27.62 0.01
N PRO A 50 -18.49 -27.79 -0.67
CA PRO A 50 -19.60 -28.56 -0.14
C PRO A 50 -19.27 -30.07 -0.03
N LYS A 51 -18.19 -30.54 -0.65
CA LYS A 51 -17.72 -31.93 -0.54
C LYS A 51 -16.87 -32.19 0.70
N ARG A 52 -16.48 -31.14 1.43
CA ARG A 52 -15.72 -31.23 2.68
C ARG A 52 -16.62 -30.86 3.85
N ASP A 53 -16.43 -31.53 4.97
CA ASP A 53 -17.12 -31.16 6.21
C ASP A 53 -16.79 -29.72 6.58
N ILE A 54 -17.82 -28.99 6.98
CA ILE A 54 -17.66 -27.62 7.48
C ILE A 54 -16.85 -27.69 8.78
N ASN A 55 -15.75 -26.96 8.82
CA ASN A 55 -14.96 -26.85 10.03
C ASN A 55 -15.52 -25.73 10.92
N TYR A 56 -16.16 -26.12 12.02
CA TYR A 56 -16.74 -25.19 12.98
C TYR A 56 -15.71 -24.61 13.97
N SER A 57 -14.42 -24.97 13.86
CA SER A 57 -13.35 -24.46 14.72
C SER A 57 -13.39 -22.95 14.87
N LYS A 58 -13.27 -22.48 16.11
CA LYS A 58 -13.15 -21.06 16.42
C LYS A 58 -11.68 -20.67 16.45
N ILE A 59 -11.25 -19.82 15.53
CA ILE A 59 -9.89 -19.27 15.46
C ILE A 59 -9.98 -17.77 15.65
N SER A 60 -9.17 -17.20 16.54
CA SER A 60 -9.13 -15.76 16.83
C SER A 60 -7.70 -15.28 16.82
N ASP A 61 -7.40 -14.30 15.95
CA ASP A 61 -6.06 -13.72 15.79
C ASP A 61 -6.16 -12.40 15.02
N THR A 62 -5.07 -11.65 14.95
CA THR A 62 -4.82 -10.57 14.00
C THR A 62 -4.56 -11.09 12.60
N PHE A 63 -4.05 -12.32 12.43
CA PHE A 63 -3.67 -12.87 11.12
C PHE A 63 -2.65 -12.01 10.36
N TYR A 64 -1.74 -11.35 11.07
CA TYR A 64 -0.70 -10.50 10.47
C TYR A 64 0.19 -11.28 9.50
N THR A 65 0.53 -12.51 9.89
CA THR A 65 1.26 -13.50 9.09
C THR A 65 0.49 -14.81 9.05
N ILE A 66 0.86 -15.68 8.11
CA ILE A 66 0.31 -17.03 7.94
C ILE A 66 1.45 -17.97 7.59
N SER A 67 1.31 -19.25 7.95
CA SER A 67 2.36 -20.26 7.72
C SER A 67 2.63 -20.52 6.24
N GLU A 68 1.59 -20.47 5.43
CA GLU A 68 1.64 -20.71 3.99
C GLU A 68 1.37 -19.39 3.25
N PRO A 69 2.39 -18.81 2.60
CA PRO A 69 2.23 -17.59 1.81
C PRO A 69 1.07 -17.68 0.81
N ILE A 70 0.51 -16.51 0.48
CA ILE A 70 -0.53 -16.39 -0.55
C ILE A 70 0.09 -15.62 -1.71
N GLU A 71 0.05 -16.23 -2.88
CA GLU A 71 0.46 -15.63 -4.15
C GLU A 71 -0.29 -14.34 -4.44
N PHE A 72 0.37 -13.40 -5.11
CA PHE A 72 -0.21 -12.08 -5.41
C PHE A 72 -1.58 -12.17 -6.11
N LYS A 73 -1.71 -13.05 -7.11
CA LYS A 73 -2.99 -13.25 -7.85
C LYS A 73 -4.11 -13.74 -6.93
N GLU A 74 -3.79 -14.54 -5.94
CA GLU A 74 -4.76 -15.07 -4.99
C GLU A 74 -5.18 -14.00 -3.98
N ARG A 75 -4.23 -13.16 -3.52
CA ARG A 75 -4.55 -11.96 -2.72
C ARG A 75 -5.48 -11.03 -3.49
N GLN A 76 -5.23 -10.80 -4.79
CA GLN A 76 -6.12 -10.02 -5.65
C GLN A 76 -7.51 -10.63 -5.77
N ARG A 77 -7.62 -11.95 -5.97
CA ARG A 77 -8.91 -12.65 -6.04
C ARG A 77 -9.71 -12.43 -4.75
N ILE A 78 -9.09 -12.69 -3.60
CA ILE A 78 -9.74 -12.54 -2.28
C ILE A 78 -10.17 -11.09 -2.06
N ALA A 79 -9.26 -10.13 -2.28
CA ALA A 79 -9.54 -8.71 -2.09
C ALA A 79 -10.72 -8.25 -2.94
N ARG A 80 -10.74 -8.60 -4.23
CA ARG A 80 -11.80 -8.17 -5.16
C ARG A 80 -13.12 -8.90 -4.93
N LYS A 81 -13.08 -10.16 -4.53
CA LYS A 81 -14.28 -10.97 -4.31
C LYS A 81 -14.97 -10.62 -3.00
N TYR A 82 -14.21 -10.47 -1.92
CA TYR A 82 -14.78 -10.42 -0.57
C TYR A 82 -14.66 -9.04 0.09
N LEU A 83 -13.57 -8.30 -0.12
CA LEU A 83 -13.34 -7.01 0.54
C LEU A 83 -13.90 -5.84 -0.27
N LEU A 84 -13.71 -5.83 -1.59
CA LEU A 84 -14.13 -4.74 -2.46
C LEU A 84 -15.64 -4.44 -2.35
N PRO A 85 -16.56 -5.44 -2.32
CA PRO A 85 -18.00 -5.16 -2.22
C PRO A 85 -18.42 -4.52 -0.90
N ILE A 86 -17.62 -4.68 0.16
CA ILE A 86 -17.88 -4.17 1.50
C ILE A 86 -16.99 -2.98 1.86
N LEU A 87 -16.16 -2.49 0.96
CA LEU A 87 -15.35 -1.31 1.21
C LEU A 87 -16.25 -0.07 1.19
N LYS A 88 -16.44 0.61 2.34
CA LYS A 88 -17.49 1.63 2.54
C LYS A 88 -17.49 2.75 1.51
N TYR A 89 -16.32 3.07 0.97
CA TYR A 89 -16.13 4.22 0.10
C TYR A 89 -15.90 3.85 -1.37
N TYR A 90 -15.97 2.55 -1.73
CA TYR A 90 -15.76 2.09 -3.10
C TYR A 90 -16.78 2.67 -4.11
N LYS A 91 -18.00 2.99 -3.65
CA LYS A 91 -19.06 3.55 -4.51
C LYS A 91 -19.02 5.06 -4.65
N GLN A 92 -18.03 5.75 -4.06
CA GLN A 92 -17.89 7.18 -4.29
C GLN A 92 -17.25 7.38 -5.67
N GLU A 93 -18.07 7.76 -6.65
CA GLU A 93 -17.60 8.23 -7.95
C GLU A 93 -16.75 9.48 -7.72
N THR A 94 -15.44 9.31 -7.59
CA THR A 94 -14.54 10.40 -7.95
C THR A 94 -14.36 10.28 -9.46
N ARG A 95 -14.89 11.28 -10.18
CA ARG A 95 -14.53 11.50 -11.58
C ARG A 95 -13.05 11.86 -11.62
N PHE A 96 -12.19 10.86 -11.58
CA PHE A 96 -10.81 11.03 -11.98
C PHE A 96 -10.83 11.12 -13.49
N GLU A 97 -10.65 12.33 -14.01
CA GLU A 97 -10.66 12.59 -15.45
C GLU A 97 -9.68 11.63 -16.14
N ASP A 98 -10.08 11.09 -17.30
CA ASP A 98 -9.26 10.15 -18.09
C ASP A 98 -7.84 10.69 -18.37
N TYR A 99 -7.68 12.02 -18.35
CA TYR A 99 -6.41 12.74 -18.46
C TYR A 99 -5.36 12.30 -17.44
N TYR A 100 -5.77 11.86 -16.25
CA TYR A 100 -4.85 11.42 -15.22
C TYR A 100 -4.43 9.96 -15.35
N THR A 101 -5.06 9.17 -16.23
CA THR A 101 -4.75 7.74 -16.36
C THR A 101 -3.33 7.47 -16.88
N SER A 102 -2.68 8.45 -17.52
CA SER A 102 -1.28 8.39 -17.96
C SER A 102 -0.28 9.08 -17.03
N ALA A 103 -0.74 9.71 -15.94
CA ALA A 103 0.13 10.38 -14.97
C ALA A 103 0.94 9.38 -14.13
N LEU A 104 2.06 9.85 -13.57
CA LEU A 104 2.84 9.15 -12.56
C LEU A 104 2.32 9.51 -11.16
N PHE A 105 1.71 8.55 -10.48
CA PHE A 105 1.12 8.70 -9.15
C PHE A 105 2.13 8.32 -8.08
N VAL A 106 2.59 9.29 -7.31
CA VAL A 106 3.65 9.12 -6.31
C VAL A 106 3.05 9.20 -4.93
N HIS A 107 3.24 8.17 -4.12
CA HIS A 107 2.90 8.24 -2.69
C HIS A 107 4.17 8.44 -1.87
N ILE A 108 4.21 9.50 -1.05
CA ILE A 108 5.28 9.75 -0.10
C ILE A 108 4.70 9.64 1.31
N ARG A 109 5.22 8.68 2.09
CA ARG A 109 4.82 8.51 3.49
C ARG A 109 5.40 9.67 4.30
N SER A 110 4.55 10.28 5.11
CA SER A 110 4.91 11.30 6.08
C SER A 110 4.21 11.01 7.42
N GLY A 111 3.79 12.02 8.17
CA GLY A 111 2.95 11.84 9.35
C GLY A 111 3.71 11.30 10.55
N ASP A 112 3.08 10.35 11.23
CA ASP A 112 3.57 9.69 12.46
C ASP A 112 5.02 9.17 12.36
N LEU A 113 5.45 8.74 11.18
CA LEU A 113 6.80 8.24 10.95
C LEU A 113 7.90 9.31 11.11
N PHE A 114 7.52 10.58 10.99
CA PHE A 114 8.38 11.74 11.15
C PHE A 114 8.04 12.58 12.40
N LYS A 115 7.09 12.14 13.23
CA LYS A 115 6.68 12.87 14.45
C LYS A 115 7.41 12.37 15.70
N ASN A 116 7.75 11.08 15.76
CA ASN A 116 8.39 10.44 16.92
C ASN A 116 9.65 9.67 16.52
N THR A 117 10.51 9.35 17.49
CA THR A 117 11.71 8.51 17.29
C THR A 117 11.46 7.02 17.56
N ASP A 118 10.38 6.69 18.28
CA ASP A 118 9.92 5.31 18.47
C ASP A 118 9.08 4.85 17.27
N VAL A 119 9.78 4.53 16.18
CA VAL A 119 9.20 4.15 14.88
C VAL A 119 9.66 2.75 14.52
N HIS A 120 8.79 2.00 13.83
CA HIS A 120 9.12 0.64 13.45
C HIS A 120 10.31 0.62 12.47
N PRO A 121 11.40 -0.12 12.77
CA PRO A 121 12.69 0.00 12.09
C PRO A 121 12.64 -0.37 10.60
N GLY A 122 11.72 -1.26 10.21
CA GLY A 122 11.53 -1.67 8.81
C GLY A 122 10.83 -0.63 7.91
N TYR A 123 10.49 0.56 8.40
CA TYR A 123 9.80 1.61 7.60
C TYR A 123 10.76 2.66 7.03
N THR A 124 11.97 2.27 6.63
CA THR A 124 12.90 3.20 5.95
C THR A 124 12.22 3.86 4.76
N GLN A 125 12.25 5.19 4.73
CA GLN A 125 11.68 5.96 3.62
C GLN A 125 12.68 6.19 2.50
N PRO A 126 12.25 6.09 1.22
CA PRO A 126 13.14 6.33 0.09
C PRO A 126 13.77 7.73 0.10
N PRO A 127 15.04 7.87 -0.30
CA PRO A 127 15.74 9.15 -0.37
C PRO A 127 15.27 9.99 -1.56
N LEU A 128 15.67 11.26 -1.62
CA LEU A 128 15.40 12.15 -2.74
C LEU A 128 15.89 11.56 -4.09
N ALA A 129 17.06 10.91 -4.10
CA ALA A 129 17.62 10.29 -5.30
C ALA A 129 16.72 9.22 -5.93
N TYR A 130 15.95 8.49 -5.12
CA TYR A 130 14.97 7.50 -5.60
C TYR A 130 13.92 8.15 -6.50
N TYR A 131 13.31 9.24 -6.02
CA TYR A 131 12.29 9.96 -6.78
C TYR A 131 12.89 10.65 -8.01
N LYS A 132 14.08 11.26 -7.88
CA LYS A 132 14.78 11.89 -9.02
C LYS A 132 15.03 10.90 -10.16
N LYS A 133 15.49 9.68 -9.85
CA LYS A 133 15.71 8.62 -10.84
C LYS A 133 14.41 8.21 -11.53
N ILE A 134 13.33 8.05 -10.79
CA ILE A 134 12.05 7.66 -11.40
C ILE A 134 11.48 8.80 -12.26
N PHE A 135 11.61 10.04 -11.81
CA PHE A 135 11.12 11.20 -12.56
C PHE A 135 11.90 11.42 -13.86
N SER A 136 13.20 11.07 -13.90
CA SER A 136 13.96 11.07 -15.16
C SER A 136 13.54 9.93 -16.09
N MET A 137 13.25 8.74 -15.56
CA MET A 137 12.76 7.59 -16.34
C MET A 137 11.36 7.81 -16.93
N GLU A 138 10.53 8.64 -16.30
CA GLU A 138 9.15 8.94 -16.71
C GLU A 138 8.96 10.43 -17.06
N ASN A 139 10.00 11.05 -17.65
CA ASN A 139 10.10 12.50 -17.89
C ASN A 139 8.99 13.10 -18.77
N ASN A 140 8.27 12.27 -19.52
CA ASN A 140 7.16 12.67 -20.39
C ASN A 140 5.78 12.61 -19.70
N ARG A 141 5.73 12.25 -18.41
CA ARG A 141 4.47 12.14 -17.65
C ARG A 141 4.27 13.33 -16.74
N LYS A 142 2.99 13.71 -16.57
CA LYS A 142 2.56 14.54 -15.45
C LYS A 142 2.83 13.79 -14.14
N ILE A 143 3.41 14.47 -13.15
CA ILE A 143 3.75 13.89 -11.84
C ILE A 143 2.74 14.41 -10.81
N LEU A 144 2.08 13.50 -10.11
CA LEU A 144 1.14 13.80 -9.02
C LEU A 144 1.67 13.16 -7.74
N VAL A 145 2.03 13.99 -6.76
CA VAL A 145 2.59 13.55 -5.48
C VAL A 145 1.54 13.67 -4.39
N PHE A 146 1.26 12.55 -3.72
CA PHE A 146 0.33 12.42 -2.62
C PHE A 146 1.08 12.16 -1.32
N TYR A 147 0.80 12.96 -0.31
CA TYR A 147 1.50 12.91 0.97
C TYR A 147 0.57 13.37 2.11
N GLU A 148 0.89 13.01 3.36
CA GLU A 148 0.05 13.35 4.52
C GLU A 148 0.28 14.80 4.98
N ASP A 149 1.54 15.17 5.23
CA ASP A 149 1.99 16.47 5.72
C ASP A 149 3.46 16.74 5.31
N ASP A 150 3.96 17.96 5.53
CA ASP A 150 5.32 18.35 5.11
C ASP A 150 6.45 17.85 6.03
N ALA A 151 6.19 16.87 6.91
CA ALA A 151 7.17 16.37 7.87
C ALA A 151 8.29 15.52 7.22
N ASN A 152 8.03 14.90 6.07
CA ASN A 152 9.05 14.21 5.29
C ASN A 152 9.89 15.23 4.49
N PRO A 153 11.21 15.33 4.73
CA PRO A 153 12.05 16.37 4.13
C PRO A 153 12.13 16.28 2.60
N VAL A 154 11.91 15.10 2.03
CA VAL A 154 11.95 14.87 0.58
C VAL A 154 10.79 15.58 -0.13
N VAL A 155 9.63 15.74 0.52
CA VAL A 155 8.47 16.46 -0.07
C VAL A 155 8.86 17.89 -0.41
N ASN A 156 9.47 18.60 0.54
CA ASN A 156 9.88 19.99 0.35
C ASN A 156 11.01 20.13 -0.69
N ALA A 157 11.94 19.17 -0.74
CA ALA A 157 12.97 19.15 -1.77
C ALA A 157 12.39 18.94 -3.17
N LEU A 158 11.44 18.01 -3.33
CA LEU A 158 10.79 17.75 -4.61
C LEU A 158 9.96 18.95 -5.11
N LYS A 159 9.24 19.64 -4.21
CA LYS A 159 8.51 20.87 -4.55
C LYS A 159 9.41 21.93 -5.19
N LYS A 160 10.65 22.07 -4.70
CA LYS A 160 11.63 23.04 -5.22
C LYS A 160 12.25 22.60 -6.54
N LEU A 161 12.58 21.31 -6.67
CA LEU A 161 13.28 20.75 -7.83
C LEU A 161 12.36 20.50 -9.04
N TYR A 162 11.08 20.24 -8.80
CA TYR A 162 10.10 19.86 -9.81
C TYR A 162 8.85 20.76 -9.72
N PRO A 163 8.95 22.05 -10.09
CA PRO A 163 7.84 23.00 -9.97
C PRO A 163 6.62 22.64 -10.86
N SER A 164 6.81 21.78 -11.87
CA SER A 164 5.72 21.27 -12.71
C SER A 164 5.00 20.05 -12.12
N ALA A 165 5.52 19.45 -11.04
CA ALA A 165 4.84 18.38 -10.34
C ALA A 165 3.76 18.96 -9.41
N GLU A 166 2.63 18.28 -9.30
CA GLU A 166 1.52 18.69 -8.45
C GLU A 166 1.55 17.93 -7.13
N PHE A 167 1.31 18.62 -6.02
CA PHE A 167 1.44 18.09 -4.66
C PHE A 167 0.09 18.19 -3.95
N TYR A 168 -0.40 17.06 -3.45
CA TYR A 168 -1.72 16.93 -2.87
C TYR A 168 -1.66 16.27 -1.48
N SER A 169 -2.25 16.93 -0.48
CA SER A 169 -2.67 16.29 0.78
C SER A 169 -4.18 16.10 0.74
N VAL A 170 -4.61 14.84 0.72
CA VAL A 170 -6.02 14.46 0.55
C VAL A 170 -6.44 13.46 1.62
N PRO A 171 -7.74 13.41 1.97
CA PRO A 171 -8.25 12.38 2.87
C PRO A 171 -7.94 10.96 2.36
N LEU A 172 -7.71 10.02 3.29
CA LEU A 172 -7.36 8.63 2.96
C LEU A 172 -8.33 7.98 1.97
N VAL A 173 -9.63 8.27 2.07
CA VAL A 173 -10.67 7.76 1.17
C VAL A 173 -10.45 8.20 -0.28
N VAL A 174 -10.06 9.46 -0.49
CA VAL A 174 -9.74 10.00 -1.81
C VAL A 174 -8.47 9.33 -2.33
N LEU A 175 -7.42 9.23 -1.50
CA LEU A 175 -6.18 8.56 -1.86
C LEU A 175 -6.40 7.11 -2.30
N ILE A 176 -7.19 6.34 -1.55
CA ILE A 176 -7.53 4.96 -1.93
C ILE A 176 -8.18 4.93 -3.32
N THR A 177 -9.14 5.80 -3.59
CA THR A 177 -9.85 5.82 -4.87
C THR A 177 -8.95 6.19 -6.03
N ILE A 178 -8.02 7.13 -5.83
CA ILE A 178 -7.00 7.53 -6.79
C ILE A 178 -6.10 6.33 -7.14
N PHE A 179 -5.48 5.72 -6.13
CA PHE A 179 -4.52 4.63 -6.34
C PHE A 179 -5.19 3.32 -6.75
N MET A 180 -6.50 3.15 -6.58
CA MET A 180 -7.27 2.03 -7.15
C MET A 180 -7.41 2.13 -8.67
N ASN A 181 -7.25 3.33 -9.25
CA ASN A 181 -7.40 3.56 -10.69
C ASN A 181 -6.07 3.91 -11.40
N ALA A 182 -5.02 4.25 -10.64
CA ALA A 182 -3.70 4.61 -11.16
C ALA A 182 -3.05 3.50 -12.01
N GLN A 183 -2.39 3.90 -13.11
CA GLN A 183 -1.68 2.98 -14.00
C GLN A 183 -0.17 2.93 -13.74
N TYR A 184 0.44 4.07 -13.40
CA TYR A 184 1.87 4.21 -13.13
C TYR A 184 2.05 4.71 -11.70
N ILE A 185 2.59 3.87 -10.83
CA ILE A 185 2.61 4.09 -9.38
C ILE A 185 4.06 4.18 -8.90
N VAL A 186 4.37 5.13 -8.03
CA VAL A 186 5.61 5.16 -7.24
C VAL A 186 5.24 4.91 -5.79
N ASN A 187 5.68 3.76 -5.29
CA ASN A 187 5.43 3.29 -3.94
C ASN A 187 6.62 3.60 -3.01
N ASN A 188 6.35 3.70 -1.71
CA ASN A 188 7.35 3.70 -0.65
C ASN A 188 7.24 2.44 0.22
N VAL A 189 8.12 2.30 1.21
CA VAL A 189 8.04 1.18 2.15
C VAL A 189 6.84 1.36 3.09
N GLY A 190 5.87 0.45 2.99
CA GLY A 190 4.69 0.40 3.83
C GLY A 190 3.54 -0.41 3.21
N THR A 191 2.46 -0.63 3.97
CA THR A 191 1.37 -1.52 3.56
C THR A 191 0.23 -0.83 2.80
N LEU A 192 0.18 0.51 2.78
CA LEU A 192 -0.98 1.25 2.22
C LEU A 192 -1.17 0.98 0.72
N ILE A 193 -0.20 1.39 -0.11
CA ILE A 193 -0.29 1.22 -1.57
C ILE A 193 -0.25 -0.26 -1.95
N GLN A 194 0.57 -1.06 -1.25
CA GLN A 194 0.63 -2.52 -1.44
C GLN A 194 -0.74 -3.18 -1.28
N SER A 195 -1.54 -2.74 -0.30
CA SER A 195 -2.90 -3.24 -0.10
C SER A 195 -3.89 -2.68 -1.12
N ILE A 196 -3.72 -1.43 -1.57
CA ILE A 196 -4.60 -0.82 -2.58
C ILE A 196 -4.47 -1.52 -3.94
N VAL A 197 -3.25 -1.93 -4.34
CA VAL A 197 -3.04 -2.60 -5.63
C VAL A 197 -3.72 -3.96 -5.75
N TYR A 198 -4.17 -4.56 -4.65
CA TYR A 198 -5.01 -5.76 -4.71
C TYR A 198 -6.38 -5.48 -5.36
N PHE A 199 -6.90 -4.26 -5.20
CA PHE A 199 -8.16 -3.83 -5.79
C PHE A 199 -7.98 -3.26 -7.21
N ASN A 200 -6.83 -2.64 -7.51
CA ASN A 200 -6.54 -1.98 -8.78
C ASN A 200 -6.43 -2.99 -9.95
N ARG A 201 -7.12 -2.74 -11.06
CA ARG A 201 -7.10 -3.56 -12.31
C ARG A 201 -6.26 -2.96 -13.44
N ASN A 202 -5.82 -1.72 -13.29
CA ASN A 202 -5.26 -0.87 -14.34
C ASN A 202 -3.74 -0.69 -14.24
N VAL A 203 -3.08 -1.15 -13.16
CA VAL A 203 -1.62 -0.99 -12.99
C VAL A 203 -0.89 -1.54 -14.20
N LYS A 204 -0.11 -0.68 -14.86
CA LYS A 204 0.82 -1.02 -15.93
C LYS A 204 2.24 -1.14 -15.41
N LYS A 205 2.62 -0.26 -14.47
CA LYS A 205 3.97 -0.22 -13.89
C LYS A 205 3.93 0.30 -12.46
N ILE A 206 4.73 -0.28 -11.58
CA ILE A 206 4.96 0.22 -10.21
C ILE A 206 6.46 0.32 -9.94
N TYR A 207 6.89 1.45 -9.39
CA TYR A 207 8.25 1.65 -8.90
C TYR A 207 8.27 1.44 -7.40
N SER A 208 9.19 0.63 -6.91
CA SER A 208 9.37 0.38 -5.48
C SER A 208 10.79 -0.10 -5.18
N THR A 209 11.14 -0.24 -3.90
CA THR A 209 12.41 -0.83 -3.46
C THR A 209 12.30 -2.34 -3.23
N VAL A 210 11.10 -2.90 -3.36
CA VAL A 210 10.79 -4.34 -3.23
C VAL A 210 9.71 -4.73 -4.24
N GLU A 211 9.63 -6.00 -4.62
CA GLU A 211 8.58 -6.47 -5.52
C GLU A 211 7.19 -6.34 -4.87
N ILE A 212 6.26 -5.67 -5.56
CA ILE A 212 4.86 -5.50 -5.10
C ILE A 212 3.89 -6.29 -5.97
N ILE A 213 4.06 -6.19 -7.28
CA ILE A 213 3.29 -6.88 -8.32
C ILE A 213 4.28 -7.62 -9.22
N PRO A 214 4.20 -8.95 -9.31
CA PRO A 214 5.01 -9.73 -10.25
C PRO A 214 4.90 -9.17 -11.67
N ASP A 215 6.03 -9.11 -12.37
CA ASP A 215 6.19 -8.64 -13.76
C ASP A 215 5.83 -7.16 -14.03
N LYS A 216 5.32 -6.42 -13.04
CA LYS A 216 4.96 -4.99 -13.19
C LYS A 216 5.80 -4.07 -12.31
N THR A 217 6.57 -4.65 -11.38
CA THR A 217 7.41 -3.88 -10.47
C THR A 217 8.77 -3.62 -11.08
N ILE A 218 9.15 -2.35 -11.19
CA ILE A 218 10.53 -1.93 -11.40
C ILE A 218 11.15 -1.64 -10.03
N ILE A 219 12.12 -2.46 -9.65
CA ILE A 219 12.84 -2.32 -8.39
C ILE A 219 13.94 -1.26 -8.54
N ILE A 220 13.97 -0.31 -7.62
CA ILE A 220 15.06 0.67 -7.51
C ILE A 220 15.87 0.33 -6.27
N ASP A 221 17.05 -0.24 -6.48
CA ASP A 221 17.97 -0.58 -5.40
C ASP A 221 18.59 0.66 -4.76
N LEU A 222 18.74 0.61 -3.43
CA LEU A 222 19.32 1.67 -2.61
C LEU A 222 20.54 1.11 -1.84
N PRO A 223 21.65 0.78 -2.52
CA PRO A 223 22.82 0.21 -1.87
C PRO A 223 23.38 1.16 -0.81
N ASN A 224 23.83 0.60 0.32
CA ASN A 224 24.42 1.34 1.45
C ASN A 224 23.52 2.45 2.01
N TYR A 225 22.20 2.35 1.81
CA TYR A 225 21.23 3.27 2.39
C TYR A 225 20.77 2.78 3.78
N ILE A 226 19.92 3.59 4.44
CA ILE A 226 19.40 3.35 5.79
C ILE A 226 18.71 1.98 5.87
N THR A 227 19.26 1.06 6.65
CA THR A 227 18.66 -0.28 6.84
C THR A 227 17.69 -0.36 8.01
N THR A 228 17.84 0.54 8.99
CA THR A 228 17.03 0.60 10.21
C THR A 228 16.56 2.03 10.44
N TRP A 229 15.29 2.29 10.22
CA TRP A 229 14.69 3.61 10.44
C TRP A 229 14.56 3.94 11.93
N LYS A 230 15.07 5.10 12.33
CA LYS A 230 15.01 5.65 13.69
C LYS A 230 14.53 7.11 13.70
N ASN A 231 14.31 7.71 12.52
CA ASN A 231 13.90 9.09 12.35
C ASN A 231 14.85 10.11 13.03
N THR A 232 16.16 9.86 13.01
CA THR A 232 17.15 10.81 13.53
C THR A 232 17.45 11.94 12.53
N GLU A 233 18.07 13.02 12.99
CA GLU A 233 18.45 14.14 12.12
C GLU A 233 19.48 13.73 11.06
N GLU A 234 20.41 12.83 11.40
CA GLU A 234 21.40 12.30 10.46
C GLU A 234 20.72 11.48 9.37
N GLN A 235 19.74 10.66 9.75
CA GLN A 235 18.95 9.87 8.79
C GLN A 235 18.14 10.78 7.85
N ARG A 236 17.48 11.82 8.39
CA ARG A 236 16.76 12.82 7.58
C ARG A 236 17.70 13.57 6.64
N SER A 237 18.89 13.91 7.11
CA SER A 237 19.92 14.54 6.28
C SER A 237 20.37 13.61 5.16
N MET A 238 20.61 12.33 5.48
CA MET A 238 20.94 11.30 4.51
C MET A 238 19.84 11.09 3.46
N MET A 239 18.55 11.21 3.82
CA MET A 239 17.46 11.17 2.82
C MET A 239 17.63 12.23 1.72
N LEU A 240 18.22 13.39 2.04
CA LEU A 240 18.40 14.50 1.10
C LEU A 240 19.74 14.43 0.35
N THR A 241 20.80 13.96 1.01
CA THR A 241 22.17 13.96 0.48
C THR A 241 22.58 12.64 -0.17
N TYR A 242 21.85 11.54 0.08
CA TYR A 242 22.13 10.25 -0.55
C TYR A 242 22.07 10.36 -2.07
N THR A 243 23.04 9.74 -2.73
CA THR A 243 23.13 9.67 -4.19
C THR A 243 23.10 8.22 -4.62
N LEU A 244 22.46 7.96 -5.77
CA LEU A 244 22.58 6.69 -6.45
C LEU A 244 23.84 6.76 -7.31
N THR A 245 24.82 5.91 -7.03
CA THR A 245 25.91 5.62 -7.96
C THR A 245 25.30 4.91 -9.16
N ASP A 246 25.01 5.71 -10.20
CA ASP A 246 24.93 5.40 -11.64
C ASP A 246 23.96 6.41 -12.28
N ILE A 247 24.54 7.50 -12.79
CA ILE A 247 23.98 8.37 -13.83
C ILE A 247 24.81 8.13 -15.08
#